data_AF-A0A7J8TCH7-F1
#
_entry.id   AF-A0A7J8TCH7-F1
#
_cell.length_a   1.000
_cell.length_b   1.000
_cell.length_c   1.000
_cell.angle_alpha   90.00
_cell.angle_beta   90.00
_cell.angle_gamma   90.00
#
_symmetry.space_group_name_H-M   'P 1'
#
loop_
_entity.id
_entity.type
_entity.pdbx_description
1 polymer ?
#
loop_
_entity_poly.entity_id
_entity_poly.type
_entity_poly.pdbx_seq_one_letter_code
_entity_poly.pdbx_strand_id
1 'polypeptide(L)'
;MRVVGKSEMVKEILENVDDENKTMAFKMVEGQILNYYKSWRSIFNITPMGEGSLVKWTMEFEKQNENIPDPDKYISYMMCLTKNIDAYLLDA
;
A
#
# COMPACT_ATOMS: atom_id res chain seq x y z
N MET A 1 -3.12 -21.43 2.77
CA MET A 1 -3.20 -21.19 4.23
C MET A 1 -4.28 -20.16 4.49
N ARG A 2 -5.39 -20.52 5.14
CA ARG A 2 -6.48 -19.56 5.46
C ARG A 2 -6.09 -18.78 6.71
N VAL A 3 -5.65 -17.54 6.54
CA VAL A 3 -5.64 -16.58 7.65
C VAL A 3 -7.09 -16.15 7.85
N VAL A 4 -7.65 -16.41 9.03
CA VAL A 4 -8.96 -15.87 9.42
C VAL A 4 -8.77 -14.36 9.56
N GLY A 5 -9.19 -13.62 8.54
CA GLY A 5 -9.12 -12.16 8.49
C GLY A 5 -10.36 -11.61 7.77
N LYS A 6 -10.78 -10.41 8.16
CA LYS A 6 -11.86 -9.70 7.45
C LYS A 6 -11.32 -9.25 6.09
N SER A 7 -11.89 -9.79 5.02
CA SER A 7 -11.60 -9.34 3.65
C SER A 7 -12.17 -7.94 3.44
N GLU A 8 -11.39 -7.08 2.79
CA GLU A 8 -11.82 -5.78 2.27
C GLU A 8 -11.61 -5.75 0.77
N MET A 9 -12.49 -5.06 0.07
CA MET A 9 -12.39 -4.83 -1.37
C MET A 9 -12.08 -3.36 -1.59
N VAL A 10 -11.20 -3.08 -2.52
CA VAL A 10 -10.89 -1.72 -2.95
C VAL A 10 -10.90 -1.67 -4.46
N LYS A 11 -11.28 -0.51 -4.99
CA LYS A 11 -11.05 -0.13 -6.37
C LYS A 11 -10.08 1.03 -6.33
N GLU A 12 -8.97 0.84 -7.03
CA GLU A 12 -7.93 1.85 -7.13
C GLU A 12 -7.73 2.24 -8.59
N ILE A 13 -7.23 3.45 -8.79
CA ILE A 13 -6.72 3.90 -10.07
C ILE A 13 -5.21 4.10 -9.93
N LEU A 14 -4.48 3.70 -10.97
CA LEU A 14 -3.07 4.04 -11.11
C LEU A 14 -2.99 5.50 -11.55
N GLU A 15 -2.57 6.38 -10.64
CA GLU A 15 -2.50 7.82 -10.90
C GLU A 15 -1.20 8.23 -11.60
N ASN A 16 -0.10 7.57 -11.26
CA ASN A 16 1.21 7.91 -11.79
C ASN A 16 2.13 6.69 -11.79
N VAL A 17 2.95 6.62 -12.84
CA VAL A 17 4.10 5.73 -12.96
C VAL A 17 5.27 6.56 -13.41
N ASP A 18 6.38 6.42 -12.73
CA ASP A 18 7.67 7.01 -13.07
C ASP A 18 8.70 5.88 -13.10
N ASP A 19 9.04 5.42 -14.30
CA ASP A 19 9.96 4.31 -14.51
C ASP A 19 11.41 4.69 -14.17
N GLU A 20 11.78 5.96 -14.37
CA GLU A 20 13.11 6.49 -14.08
C GLU A 20 13.35 6.47 -12.58
N ASN A 21 12.41 7.02 -11.81
CA ASN A 21 12.48 7.07 -10.35
C ASN A 21 11.88 5.83 -9.66
N LYS A 22 11.44 4.82 -10.42
CA LYS A 22 10.81 3.58 -9.91
C LYS A 22 9.72 3.85 -8.88
N THR A 23 8.81 4.76 -9.23
CA THR A 23 7.77 5.25 -8.34
C THR A 23 6.40 5.01 -8.96
N MET A 24 5.46 4.56 -8.15
CA MET A 24 4.08 4.37 -8.56
C MET A 24 3.14 4.93 -7.50
N ALA A 25 2.06 5.58 -7.95
CA ALA A 25 1.04 6.15 -7.10
C ALA A 25 -0.35 5.62 -7.44
N PHE A 26 -1.09 5.23 -6.42
CA PHE A 26 -2.43 4.68 -6.50
C PHE A 26 -3.38 5.52 -5.67
N LYS A 27 -4.58 5.76 -6.19
CA LYS A 27 -5.66 6.39 -5.45
C LYS A 27 -6.84 5.45 -5.32
N MET A 28 -7.35 5.34 -4.10
CA MET A 28 -8.56 4.59 -3.83
C MET A 28 -9.76 5.42 -4.28
N VAL A 29 -10.63 4.81 -5.08
CA VAL A 29 -11.85 5.45 -5.60
C VAL A 29 -13.12 4.81 -5.06
N GLU A 30 -13.07 3.52 -4.71
CA GLU A 30 -14.16 2.81 -4.04
C GLU A 30 -13.60 1.78 -3.05
N GLY A 31 -14.40 1.35 -2.08
CA GLY A 31 -14.05 0.25 -1.16
C GLY A 31 -14.18 0.58 0.31
N GLN A 32 -14.06 -0.45 1.16
CA GLN A 32 -14.24 -0.32 2.61
C GLN A 32 -13.28 0.68 3.26
N ILE A 33 -12.08 0.87 2.70
CA ILE A 33 -11.10 1.84 3.21
C ILE A 33 -11.67 3.27 3.24
N LEU A 34 -12.52 3.62 2.28
CA LEU A 34 -13.11 4.96 2.17
C LEU A 34 -14.23 5.23 3.20
N ASN A 35 -14.70 4.19 3.89
CA ASN A 35 -15.59 4.36 5.05
C ASN A 35 -14.87 4.92 6.27
N TYR A 36 -13.53 4.80 6.32
CA TYR A 36 -12.68 5.28 7.40
C TYR A 36 -11.92 6.54 7.01
N TYR A 37 -11.50 6.65 5.75
CA TYR A 37 -10.75 7.78 5.22
C TYR A 37 -11.50 8.43 4.05
N LYS A 38 -11.67 9.75 4.05
CA LYS A 38 -12.31 10.49 2.94
C LYS A 38 -11.52 10.38 1.65
N SER A 39 -10.19 10.38 1.79
CA SER A 39 -9.26 10.19 0.70
C SER A 39 -8.15 9.26 1.15
N TRP A 40 -7.67 8.46 0.22
CA TRP A 40 -6.54 7.58 0.43
C TRP A 40 -5.72 7.48 -0.85
N ARG A 41 -4.42 7.70 -0.72
CA ARG A 41 -3.43 7.53 -1.77
C ARG A 41 -2.22 6.79 -1.23
N SER A 42 -1.76 5.81 -2.00
CA SER A 42 -0.58 5.01 -1.69
C SER A 42 0.47 5.26 -2.76
N ILE A 43 1.66 5.63 -2.34
CA ILE A 43 2.80 5.85 -3.20
C ILE A 43 3.88 4.88 -2.76
N PHE A 44 4.49 4.16 -3.69
CA PHE A 44 5.69 3.40 -3.40
C PHE A 44 6.83 3.84 -4.30
N ASN A 45 8.02 3.87 -3.73
CA ASN A 45 9.28 4.18 -4.39
C ASN A 45 10.27 3.06 -4.10
N ILE A 46 10.99 2.61 -5.13
CA ILE A 46 11.97 1.53 -5.02
C ILE A 46 13.37 2.09 -5.27
N THR A 47 14.22 2.03 -4.24
CA THR A 47 15.60 2.50 -4.32
C THR A 47 16.55 1.31 -4.24
N PRO A 48 17.40 1.07 -5.25
CA PRO A 48 18.43 0.05 -5.18
C PRO A 48 19.35 0.27 -3.97
N MET A 49 19.65 -0.79 -3.22
CA MET A 49 20.49 -0.71 -2.02
C MET A 49 21.31 -1.99 -1.85
N GLY A 50 22.60 -1.91 -2.22
CA GLY A 50 23.49 -3.08 -2.20
C GLY A 50 23.01 -4.19 -3.13
N GLU A 51 22.91 -5.41 -2.61
CA GLU A 51 22.40 -6.58 -3.34
C GLU A 51 20.86 -6.63 -3.42
N GLY A 52 20.16 -5.70 -2.77
CA GLY A 52 18.70 -5.65 -2.72
C GLY A 52 18.13 -4.29 -3.10
N SER A 53 16.91 -4.03 -2.65
CA SER A 53 16.24 -2.74 -2.82
C SER A 53 15.48 -2.35 -1.56
N LEU A 54 15.41 -1.05 -1.29
CA LEU A 54 14.54 -0.48 -0.28
C LEU A 54 13.22 -0.07 -0.94
N VAL A 55 12.13 -0.66 -0.48
CA VAL A 55 10.77 -0.22 -0.85
C VAL A 55 10.26 0.75 0.21
N LYS A 56 10.04 2.00 -0.18
CA LYS A 56 9.44 3.02 0.68
C LYS A 56 7.97 3.20 0.32
N TRP A 57 7.08 2.87 1.25
CA TRP A 57 5.66 3.21 1.16
C TRP A 57 5.37 4.57 1.80
N THR A 58 4.58 5.38 1.11
CA THR A 58 4.03 6.65 1.61
C THR A 58 2.52 6.59 1.46
N MET A 59 1.79 6.89 2.54
CA MET A 59 0.34 6.93 2.55
C MET A 59 -0.11 8.36 2.83
N GLU A 60 -0.87 8.92 1.91
CA GLU A 60 -1.52 10.23 2.06
C GLU A 60 -3.00 9.95 2.28
N PHE A 61 -3.55 10.42 3.40
CA PHE A 61 -4.94 10.13 3.75
C PHE A 61 -5.58 11.28 4.53
N GLU A 62 -6.89 11.39 4.40
CA GLU A 62 -7.72 12.26 5.23
C GLU A 62 -8.71 11.40 6.01
N LYS A 63 -8.72 11.50 7.34
CA LYS A 63 -9.67 10.77 8.19
C LYS A 63 -11.09 11.29 7.97
N GLN A 64 -12.09 10.40 8.07
CA GLN A 64 -13.50 10.81 8.06
C GLN A 64 -13.84 11.73 9.23
N ASN A 65 -13.24 11.48 10.39
CA ASN A 65 -13.30 12.33 11.59
C ASN A 65 -12.13 11.98 12.54
N GLU A 66 -11.97 12.77 13.61
CA GLU A 66 -10.86 12.63 14.57
C GLU A 66 -10.84 11.28 15.33
N ASN A 67 -11.98 10.58 15.40
CA ASN A 67 -12.06 9.27 16.08
C ASN A 67 -11.52 8.11 15.23
N ILE A 68 -11.24 8.35 13.95
CA ILE A 68 -10.64 7.33 13.09
C ILE A 68 -9.17 7.14 13.49
N PRO A 69 -8.72 5.91 13.76
CA PRO A 69 -7.32 5.66 14.11
C PRO A 69 -6.39 5.92 12.91
N ASP A 70 -5.11 6.04 13.21
CA ASP A 70 -4.07 6.00 12.18
C ASP A 70 -4.08 4.63 11.47
N PRO A 71 -3.62 4.56 10.22
CA PRO A 71 -3.86 3.39 9.38
C PRO A 71 -2.86 2.24 9.60
N ASP A 72 -2.52 1.94 10.85
CA ASP A 72 -1.54 0.92 11.22
C ASP A 72 -1.85 -0.46 10.65
N LYS A 73 -3.16 -0.78 10.54
CA LYS A 73 -3.64 -1.99 9.86
C LYS A 73 -3.17 -2.05 8.41
N TYR A 74 -3.34 -0.96 7.67
CA TYR A 74 -2.96 -0.89 6.25
C TYR A 74 -1.45 -0.84 6.07
N ILE A 75 -0.73 -0.17 6.99
CA ILE A 75 0.75 -0.20 7.05
C ILE A 75 1.25 -1.64 7.19
N SER A 76 0.71 -2.38 8.16
CA SER A 76 1.09 -3.77 8.41
C SER A 76 0.78 -4.67 7.21
N TYR A 77 -0.34 -4.44 6.53
CA TYR A 77 -0.70 -5.14 5.29
C TYR A 77 0.32 -4.88 4.17
N MET A 78 0.69 -3.62 3.91
CA MET A 78 1.66 -3.28 2.85
C MET A 78 3.05 -3.86 3.13
N MET A 79 3.48 -3.89 4.39
CA MET A 79 4.73 -4.55 4.79
C MET A 79 4.66 -6.06 4.54
N CYS A 80 3.54 -6.71 4.87
CA CYS A 80 3.35 -8.14 4.62
C CYS A 80 3.31 -8.44 3.11
N LEU A 81 2.59 -7.63 2.33
CA LEU A 81 2.54 -7.74 0.87
C LEU A 81 3.94 -7.64 0.26
N THR A 82 4.71 -6.62 0.66
CA THR A 82 6.08 -6.40 0.15
C THR A 82 6.98 -7.60 0.43
N LYS A 83 6.94 -8.16 1.66
CA LYS A 83 7.72 -9.36 2.03
C LYS A 83 7.29 -10.60 1.24
N ASN A 84 6.00 -10.77 0.97
CA ASN A 84 5.51 -11.90 0.19
C ASN A 84 5.92 -11.80 -1.29
N ILE A 85 5.91 -10.59 -1.86
CA ILE A 85 6.42 -10.35 -3.22
C ILE A 85 7.92 -10.63 -3.28
N ASP A 86 8.69 -10.12 -2.31
CA ASP A 86 10.13 -10.36 -2.22
C ASP A 86 10.46 -11.86 -2.14
N ALA A 87 9.82 -12.59 -1.24
CA ALA A 87 9.97 -14.05 -1.14
C ALA A 87 9.60 -14.76 -2.44
N TYR A 88 8.48 -14.38 -3.08
CA TYR A 88 8.08 -14.97 -4.35
C TYR A 88 9.09 -14.72 -5.47
N LEU A 89 9.68 -13.52 -5.54
CA LEU A 89 10.67 -13.17 -6.56
C LEU A 89 12.04 -13.80 -6.32
N LEU A 90 12.40 -14.08 -5.06
CA LEU A 90 13.65 -14.78 -4.71
C LEU A 90 13.55 -16.30 -4.87
N ASP A 91 12.34 -16.86 -4.71
CA ASP A 91 12.06 -18.29 -4.92
C ASP A 91 11.78 -18.63 -6.40
N ALA A 92 11.67 -17.63 -7.29
CA ALA A 92 11.32 -17.77 -8.70
C ALA A 92 12.51 -17.97 -9.65
#